data_AF-A0A1G6MMB6-F1
#
_entry.id   AF-A0A1G6MMB6-F1
#
_cell.length_a   1.000
_cell.length_b   1.000
_cell.length_c   1.000
_cell.angle_alpha   90.00
_cell.angle_beta   90.00
_cell.angle_gamma   90.00
#
_symmetry.space_group_name_H-M   'P 1'
#
loop_
_entity.id
_entity.type
_entity.pdbx_description
1 polymer ?
#
loop_
_entity_poly.entity_id
_entity_poly.type
_entity_poly.pdbx_seq_one_letter_code
_entity_poly.pdbx_strand_id
1 'polypeptide(L)'
;MDDYGLLQPSIGHSTAYTRDEFEKEMYRDDQALDQLYPFLNHRGALYIDATDYEENALLLNRDSNNIRSITVNPNYLKAFPVVDREGQPIQVSEKSEDWVLLVPEQYRDREEDIRHFYERENIRDFYLTTDQGQKLKIIWLAEGQRIFSSNPDVFPTEQNMIHDPIIHVKTEENHLFTYRSGILGGGLNDHLKLKLVDKDPRLTYKELQPEFDRHQIDDQIKQNSVFTFSQFLSQEVARLKASIRTSLLSMLGLSKRICVFDRAKPINSFP
;
A
#
# COMPACT_ATOMS: atom_id res chain seq x y z
N MET A 1 13.02 -7.23 -6.73
CA MET A 1 11.66 -7.52 -6.23
C MET A 1 11.29 -9.00 -6.31
N ASP A 2 12.02 -9.85 -7.05
CA ASP A 2 11.68 -11.28 -7.24
C ASP A 2 11.65 -12.13 -5.96
N ASP A 3 12.37 -11.71 -4.92
CA ASP A 3 12.33 -12.37 -3.61
C ASP A 3 11.10 -11.98 -2.78
N TYR A 4 10.26 -11.08 -3.29
CA TYR A 4 9.14 -10.50 -2.57
C TYR A 4 7.81 -10.83 -3.25
N GLY A 5 6.78 -10.93 -2.42
CA GLY A 5 5.43 -11.25 -2.81
C GLY A 5 4.38 -10.37 -2.14
N LEU A 6 3.13 -10.70 -2.41
CA LEU A 6 1.95 -10.01 -1.94
C LEU A 6 1.13 -10.95 -1.07
N LEU A 7 0.50 -10.41 -0.04
CA LEU A 7 -0.58 -11.07 0.70
C LEU A 7 -1.90 -10.44 0.29
N GLN A 8 -2.79 -11.23 -0.28
CA GLN A 8 -4.14 -10.80 -0.66
C GLN A 8 -5.15 -11.52 0.23
N PRO A 9 -5.53 -10.93 1.38
CA PRO A 9 -6.61 -11.48 2.18
C PRO A 9 -7.88 -11.50 1.34
N SER A 10 -8.63 -12.59 1.44
CA SER A 10 -10.00 -12.70 0.95
C SER A 10 -10.88 -11.87 1.89
N ILE A 11 -10.96 -10.56 1.66
CA ILE A 11 -11.94 -9.70 2.31
C ILE A 11 -13.32 -10.04 1.69
N GLY A 12 -13.98 -11.03 2.29
CA GLY A 12 -15.22 -11.61 1.78
C GLY A 12 -16.41 -10.73 2.12
N HIS A 13 -16.80 -9.79 1.24
CA HIS A 13 -18.07 -9.08 1.40
C HIS A 13 -19.24 -9.93 0.91
N SER A 14 -19.65 -10.91 1.70
CA SER A 14 -20.80 -11.76 1.37
C SER A 14 -22.02 -11.44 2.24
N THR A 15 -22.55 -10.20 2.17
CA THR A 15 -23.97 -9.82 2.35
C THR A 15 -24.11 -8.29 2.40
N ALA A 16 -25.34 -7.76 2.37
CA ALA A 16 -25.61 -6.33 2.53
C ALA A 16 -25.26 -5.88 3.95
N TYR A 17 -24.10 -5.24 4.11
CA TYR A 17 -23.67 -4.61 5.37
C TYR A 17 -24.33 -3.25 5.56
N THR A 18 -24.63 -2.90 6.81
CA THR A 18 -24.72 -1.50 7.20
C THR A 18 -23.31 -0.89 7.26
N ARG A 19 -23.19 0.44 7.13
CA ARG A 19 -21.91 1.14 7.21
C ARG A 19 -21.15 0.81 8.51
N ASP A 20 -21.86 0.76 9.63
CA ASP A 20 -21.27 0.50 10.95
C ASP A 20 -20.71 -0.93 11.07
N GLU A 21 -21.38 -1.91 10.47
CA GLU A 21 -20.90 -3.30 10.47
C GLU A 21 -19.65 -3.44 9.60
N PHE A 22 -19.61 -2.77 8.44
CA PHE A 22 -18.44 -2.73 7.58
C PHE A 22 -17.24 -2.06 8.27
N GLU A 23 -17.45 -0.90 8.91
CA GLU A 23 -16.38 -0.20 9.64
C GLU A 23 -15.82 -1.03 10.79
N LYS A 24 -16.68 -1.76 11.53
CA LYS A 24 -16.24 -2.66 12.61
C LYS A 24 -15.43 -3.85 12.10
N GLU A 25 -15.85 -4.45 10.99
CA GLU A 25 -15.13 -5.58 10.39
C GLU A 25 -13.77 -5.12 9.86
N MET A 26 -13.72 -4.01 9.14
CA MET A 26 -12.47 -3.42 8.64
C MET A 26 -11.50 -3.10 9.79
N TYR A 27 -12.01 -2.55 10.89
CA TYR A 27 -11.20 -2.26 12.07
C TYR A 27 -10.64 -3.54 12.71
N ARG A 28 -11.46 -4.59 12.84
CA ARG A 28 -11.02 -5.88 13.39
C ARG A 28 -9.94 -6.51 12.52
N ASP A 29 -10.13 -6.49 11.21
CA ASP A 29 -9.21 -7.08 10.25
C ASP A 29 -7.88 -6.32 10.23
N ASP A 30 -7.91 -4.98 10.25
CA ASP A 30 -6.72 -4.15 10.39
C ASP A 30 -5.96 -4.43 11.70
N GLN A 31 -6.65 -4.55 12.83
CA GLN A 31 -6.03 -4.92 14.10
C GLN A 31 -5.35 -6.29 14.06
N ALA A 32 -5.97 -7.28 13.43
CA ALA A 32 -5.40 -8.62 13.36
C ALA A 32 -4.19 -8.68 12.42
N LEU A 33 -4.26 -7.97 11.30
CA LEU A 33 -3.13 -7.83 10.37
C LEU A 33 -1.99 -6.98 10.97
N ASP A 34 -2.30 -5.99 11.81
CA ASP A 34 -1.30 -5.23 12.58
C ASP A 34 -0.53 -6.13 13.55
N GLN A 35 -1.21 -7.04 14.25
CA GLN A 35 -0.54 -8.01 15.11
C GLN A 35 0.36 -8.99 14.35
N LEU A 36 0.04 -9.26 13.09
CA LEU A 36 0.87 -10.07 12.19
C LEU A 36 2.12 -9.32 11.73
N TYR A 37 2.07 -7.99 11.63
CA TYR A 37 3.14 -7.17 11.04
C TYR A 37 4.53 -7.44 11.65
N PRO A 38 4.75 -7.46 12.98
CA PRO A 38 6.08 -7.72 13.55
C PRO A 38 6.68 -9.06 13.11
N PHE A 39 5.86 -10.09 12.94
CA PHE A 39 6.35 -11.38 12.45
C PHE A 39 6.82 -11.29 10.99
N LEU A 40 6.04 -10.62 10.14
CA LEU A 40 6.41 -10.40 8.73
C LEU A 40 7.66 -9.51 8.63
N ASN A 41 7.74 -8.47 9.47
CA ASN A 41 8.86 -7.56 9.53
C ASN A 41 10.15 -8.27 9.96
N HIS A 42 10.12 -9.11 11.00
CA HIS A 42 11.26 -9.94 11.39
C HIS A 42 11.74 -10.91 10.29
N ARG A 43 10.84 -11.34 9.41
CA ARG A 43 11.16 -12.16 8.23
C ARG A 43 11.69 -11.35 7.04
N GLY A 44 11.86 -10.05 7.21
CA GLY A 44 12.42 -9.15 6.20
C GLY A 44 11.38 -8.60 5.22
N ALA A 45 10.10 -8.51 5.60
CA ALA A 45 9.10 -7.82 4.80
C ALA A 45 9.51 -6.36 4.54
N LEU A 46 9.16 -5.85 3.36
CA LEU A 46 9.40 -4.46 3.00
C LEU A 46 8.12 -3.68 3.17
N TYR A 47 8.19 -2.54 3.84
CA TYR A 47 7.10 -1.59 3.93
C TYR A 47 7.48 -0.33 3.18
N ILE A 48 6.61 0.11 2.26
CA ILE A 48 6.66 1.43 1.65
C ILE A 48 5.24 1.94 1.40
N ASP A 49 4.84 2.97 2.14
CA ASP A 49 3.68 3.79 1.83
C ASP A 49 4.14 5.01 1.03
N ALA A 50 3.72 5.07 -0.23
CA ALA A 50 3.99 6.16 -1.14
C ALA A 50 2.70 6.78 -1.70
N THR A 51 1.59 6.65 -0.96
CA THR A 51 0.25 7.09 -1.39
C THR A 51 0.21 8.56 -1.78
N ASP A 52 0.96 9.42 -1.07
CA ASP A 52 1.09 10.87 -1.36
C ASP A 52 1.64 11.19 -2.77
N TYR A 53 2.31 10.21 -3.40
CA TYR A 53 2.93 10.34 -4.73
C TYR A 53 2.17 9.57 -5.82
N GLU A 54 1.00 8.99 -5.50
CA GLU A 54 0.11 8.46 -6.53
C GLU A 54 -0.43 9.59 -7.43
N GLU A 55 -0.60 9.34 -8.72
CA GLU A 55 -1.08 10.36 -9.68
C GLU A 55 -2.39 11.02 -9.22
N ASN A 56 -3.33 10.24 -8.70
CA ASN A 56 -4.59 10.75 -8.17
C ASN A 56 -4.40 11.61 -6.91
N ALA A 57 -3.54 11.19 -5.99
CA ALA A 57 -3.24 11.95 -4.77
C ALA A 57 -2.58 13.29 -5.12
N LEU A 58 -1.68 13.32 -6.10
CA LEU A 58 -1.04 14.54 -6.60
C LEU A 58 -2.07 15.51 -7.21
N LEU A 59 -3.04 15.00 -7.99
CA LEU A 59 -4.10 15.80 -8.60
C LEU A 59 -5.05 16.38 -7.54
N LEU A 60 -5.48 15.58 -6.58
CA LEU A 60 -6.42 15.98 -5.52
C LEU A 60 -5.78 16.99 -4.55
N ASN A 61 -4.48 16.85 -4.27
CA ASN A 61 -3.76 17.66 -3.29
C ASN A 61 -2.85 18.71 -3.93
N ARG A 62 -3.08 19.07 -5.21
CA ARG A 62 -2.21 20.02 -5.93
C ARG A 62 -2.12 21.41 -5.26
N ASP A 63 -3.21 21.82 -4.61
CA ASP A 63 -3.37 23.13 -3.95
C ASP A 63 -3.19 23.02 -2.42
N SER A 64 -2.76 21.87 -1.92
CA SER A 64 -2.55 21.62 -0.48
C SER A 64 -1.20 22.16 -0.01
N ASN A 65 -1.18 22.72 1.19
CA ASN A 65 0.04 23.14 1.89
C ASN A 65 0.68 21.99 2.71
N ASN A 66 0.24 20.74 2.50
CA ASN A 66 0.81 19.59 3.17
C ASN A 66 2.21 19.26 2.64
N ILE A 67 3.10 18.85 3.54
CA ILE A 67 4.40 18.28 3.19
C ILE A 67 4.16 16.82 2.79
N ARG A 68 4.39 16.50 1.51
CA ARG A 68 4.30 15.13 1.01
C ARG A 68 5.45 14.30 1.55
N SER A 69 5.15 13.09 1.98
CA SER A 69 6.16 12.17 2.47
C SER A 69 5.83 10.73 2.12
N ILE A 70 6.81 9.87 2.29
CA ILE A 70 6.63 8.42 2.24
C ILE A 70 6.93 7.83 3.61
N THR A 71 6.43 6.63 3.88
CA THR A 71 6.79 5.87 5.08
C THR A 71 7.43 4.55 4.69
N VAL A 72 8.58 4.23 5.29
CA VAL A 72 9.29 2.96 5.03
C VAL A 72 9.69 2.28 6.33
N ASN A 73 9.91 0.97 6.31
CA ASN A 73 10.53 0.26 7.45
C ASN A 73 12.06 0.12 7.29
N PRO A 74 12.81 -0.19 8.36
CA PRO A 74 14.23 -0.48 8.29
C PRO A 74 14.63 -1.55 7.28
N ASN A 75 13.80 -2.57 7.05
CA ASN A 75 14.08 -3.59 6.03
C ASN A 75 14.06 -3.04 4.60
N TYR A 76 13.17 -2.09 4.31
CA TYR A 76 13.20 -1.35 3.05
C TYR A 76 14.52 -0.61 2.88
N LEU A 77 14.99 0.11 3.89
CA LEU A 77 16.27 0.83 3.83
C LEU A 77 17.48 -0.10 3.66
N LYS A 78 17.42 -1.34 4.18
CA LYS A 78 18.46 -2.35 3.92
C LYS A 78 18.46 -2.84 2.46
N ALA A 79 17.28 -2.99 1.87
CA ALA A 79 17.12 -3.46 0.49
C ALA A 79 17.38 -2.35 -0.54
N PHE A 80 17.01 -1.11 -0.21
CA PHE A 80 17.15 0.09 -1.02
C PHE A 80 17.81 1.19 -0.18
N PRO A 81 19.15 1.15 -0.02
CA PRO A 81 19.86 2.09 0.83
C PRO A 81 19.75 3.54 0.34
N VAL A 82 19.47 4.42 1.28
CA VAL A 82 19.67 5.88 1.15
C VAL A 82 20.89 6.28 1.95
N VAL A 83 21.56 7.34 1.55
CA VAL A 83 22.83 7.76 2.16
C VAL A 83 22.77 9.17 2.73
N ASP A 84 23.60 9.43 3.75
CA ASP A 84 23.89 10.79 4.21
C ASP A 84 24.85 11.53 3.25
N ARG A 85 25.19 12.78 3.60
CA ARG A 85 26.13 13.63 2.84
C ARG A 85 27.52 13.01 2.68
N GLU A 86 27.93 12.21 3.64
CA GLU A 86 29.20 11.50 3.67
C GLU A 86 29.16 10.18 2.85
N GLY A 87 28.01 9.88 2.23
CA GLY A 87 27.79 8.67 1.44
C GLY A 87 27.62 7.41 2.29
N GLN A 88 27.42 7.54 3.60
CA GLN A 88 27.18 6.41 4.49
C GLN A 88 25.70 6.00 4.44
N PRO A 89 25.39 4.69 4.30
CA PRO A 89 24.02 4.21 4.35
C PRO A 89 23.35 4.54 5.68
N ILE A 90 22.17 5.15 5.63
CA ILE A 90 21.36 5.38 6.82
C ILE A 90 20.81 4.05 7.33
N GLN A 91 21.02 3.80 8.62
CA GLN A 91 20.48 2.65 9.33
C GLN A 91 19.67 3.12 10.53
N VAL A 92 18.44 2.61 10.65
CA VAL A 92 17.55 2.85 11.79
C VAL A 92 17.27 1.51 12.46
N SER A 93 17.42 1.46 13.78
CA SER A 93 17.12 0.27 14.57
C SER A 93 15.61 0.11 14.73
N GLU A 94 15.09 -1.12 14.61
CA GLU A 94 13.69 -1.42 14.94
C GLU A 94 13.33 -1.08 16.39
N LYS A 95 14.34 -1.02 17.28
CA LYS A 95 14.17 -0.64 18.69
C LYS A 95 14.15 0.88 18.93
N SER A 96 14.22 1.68 17.88
CA SER A 96 14.15 3.14 18.02
C SER A 96 12.72 3.54 18.33
N GLU A 97 12.52 4.21 19.46
CA GLU A 97 11.24 4.82 19.84
C GLU A 97 11.05 6.23 19.21
N ASP A 98 12.13 6.83 18.69
CA ASP A 98 12.08 8.15 18.06
C ASP A 98 11.22 8.14 16.79
N TRP A 99 10.49 9.23 16.55
CA TRP A 99 9.89 9.50 15.24
C TRP A 99 10.98 10.00 14.30
N VAL A 100 11.54 9.08 13.51
CA VAL A 100 12.65 9.37 12.61
C VAL A 100 12.13 9.85 11.25
N LEU A 101 12.61 11.02 10.84
CA LEU A 101 12.37 11.64 9.55
C LEU A 101 13.69 11.76 8.79
N LEU A 102 13.80 11.15 7.62
CA LEU A 102 14.91 11.35 6.71
C LEU A 102 14.53 12.48 5.74
N VAL A 103 15.34 13.52 5.68
CA VAL A 103 15.04 14.73 4.91
C VAL A 103 16.20 15.03 3.96
N PRO A 104 15.95 15.21 2.66
CA PRO A 104 16.97 15.64 1.71
C PRO A 104 17.61 16.95 2.12
N GLU A 105 18.93 17.02 1.98
CA GLU A 105 19.72 18.14 2.45
C GLU A 105 19.31 19.50 1.89
N GLN A 106 18.80 19.54 0.65
CA GLN A 106 18.30 20.76 0.03
C GLN A 106 17.18 21.46 0.83
N TYR A 107 16.55 20.77 1.78
CA TYR A 107 15.54 21.33 2.67
C TYR A 107 16.07 21.78 4.04
N ARG A 108 17.39 21.75 4.27
CA ARG A 108 17.99 22.10 5.57
C ARG A 108 17.60 23.47 6.08
N ASP A 109 17.56 24.47 5.20
CA ASP A 109 17.18 25.84 5.56
C ASP A 109 15.71 25.97 5.98
N ARG A 110 14.90 24.90 5.81
CA ARG A 110 13.50 24.81 6.23
C ARG A 110 13.27 23.84 7.39
N GLU A 111 14.32 23.47 8.14
CA GLU A 111 14.21 22.54 9.27
C GLU A 111 13.11 22.98 10.26
N GLU A 112 13.06 24.27 10.61
CA GLU A 112 12.08 24.80 11.55
C GLU A 112 10.64 24.67 11.02
N ASP A 113 10.40 24.98 9.74
CA ASP A 113 9.09 24.84 9.10
C ASP A 113 8.64 23.37 9.06
N ILE A 114 9.57 22.46 8.75
CA ILE A 114 9.31 21.01 8.69
C ILE A 114 8.94 20.49 10.08
N ARG A 115 9.73 20.85 11.10
CA ARG A 115 9.44 20.47 12.49
C ARG A 115 8.09 21.01 12.93
N HIS A 116 7.87 22.31 12.72
CA HIS A 116 6.61 22.94 13.07
C HIS A 116 5.42 22.26 12.38
N PHE A 117 5.53 21.91 11.10
CA PHE A 117 4.47 21.20 10.38
C PHE A 117 4.10 19.87 11.04
N TYR A 118 5.09 19.01 11.32
CA TYR A 118 4.90 17.65 11.83
C TYR A 118 4.59 17.59 13.34
N GLU A 119 5.05 18.56 14.12
CA GLU A 119 4.82 18.61 15.57
C GLU A 119 3.45 19.19 15.94
N ARG A 120 2.66 19.71 14.99
CA ARG A 120 1.25 20.08 15.23
C ARG A 120 0.45 18.88 15.69
N GLU A 121 -0.37 19.05 16.73
CA GLU A 121 -1.16 17.98 17.35
C GLU A 121 -1.95 17.15 16.32
N ASN A 122 -2.69 17.80 15.41
CA ASN A 122 -3.48 17.11 14.41
C ASN A 122 -2.65 16.30 13.38
N ILE A 123 -1.38 16.66 13.19
CA ILE A 123 -0.44 15.94 12.31
C ILE A 123 0.21 14.80 13.09
N ARG A 124 0.59 15.03 14.36
CA ARG A 124 1.06 13.96 15.25
C ARG A 124 0.03 12.86 15.38
N ASP A 125 -1.24 13.20 15.62
CA ASP A 125 -2.35 12.25 15.75
C ASP A 125 -2.59 11.44 14.47
N PHE A 126 -2.25 12.01 13.30
CA PHE A 126 -2.36 11.31 12.02
C PHE A 126 -1.24 10.29 11.82
N TYR A 127 -0.02 10.62 12.23
CA TYR A 127 1.17 9.78 12.03
C TYR A 127 1.49 8.86 13.19
N LEU A 128 0.99 9.08 14.40
CA LEU A 128 1.28 8.25 15.57
C LEU A 128 0.00 7.57 16.03
N THR A 129 -0.07 6.24 15.92
CA THR A 129 -1.22 5.49 16.46
C THR A 129 -1.34 5.62 17.97
N THR A 130 -0.22 5.85 18.64
CA THR A 130 -0.17 6.16 20.07
C THR A 130 1.03 7.05 20.33
N ASP A 131 0.76 8.32 20.63
CA ASP A 131 1.78 9.27 21.08
C ASP A 131 2.11 9.01 22.56
N GLN A 132 3.31 8.51 22.80
CA GLN A 132 3.91 8.28 24.12
C GLN A 132 5.00 9.31 24.44
N GLY A 133 5.07 10.40 23.68
CA GLY A 133 6.11 11.43 23.81
C GLY A 133 7.32 11.18 22.89
N GLN A 134 7.12 10.47 21.78
CA GLN A 134 8.17 10.23 20.78
C GLN A 134 8.71 11.56 20.26
N LYS A 135 10.04 11.69 20.22
CA LYS A 135 10.74 12.88 19.74
C LYS A 135 10.91 12.83 18.24
N LEU A 136 10.63 13.95 17.55
CA LEU A 136 10.89 14.08 16.12
C LEU A 136 12.40 14.26 15.88
N LYS A 137 13.02 13.27 15.23
CA LYS A 137 14.43 13.25 14.88
C LYS A 137 14.60 13.36 13.38
N ILE A 138 15.17 14.47 12.92
CA ILE A 138 15.53 14.66 11.51
C ILE A 138 16.96 14.13 11.29
N ILE A 139 17.11 13.27 10.28
CA ILE A 139 18.38 12.79 9.75
C ILE A 139 18.48 13.30 8.31
N TRP A 140 19.62 13.90 7.96
CA TRP A 140 19.80 14.51 6.65
C TRP A 140 20.31 13.49 5.62
N LEU A 141 19.66 13.45 4.46
CA LEU A 141 20.07 12.64 3.31
C LEU A 141 20.90 13.48 2.36
N ALA A 142 21.84 12.86 1.64
CA ALA A 142 22.43 13.49 0.46
C ALA A 142 21.35 13.87 -0.58
N GLU A 143 21.65 14.80 -1.46
CA GLU A 143 20.77 15.18 -2.57
C GLU A 143 20.76 14.09 -3.67
N GLY A 144 19.71 14.09 -4.49
CA GLY A 144 19.58 13.20 -5.65
C GLY A 144 19.21 11.76 -5.30
N GLN A 145 18.65 11.50 -4.12
CA GLN A 145 18.15 10.17 -3.76
C GLN A 145 16.95 9.80 -4.62
N ARG A 146 16.88 8.52 -4.98
CA ARG A 146 15.78 7.95 -5.77
C ARG A 146 15.20 6.78 -5.00
N ILE A 147 13.92 6.87 -4.66
CA ILE A 147 13.22 5.84 -3.89
C ILE A 147 12.27 5.07 -4.80
N PHE A 148 12.39 3.75 -4.83
CA PHE A 148 11.56 2.90 -5.68
C PHE A 148 10.26 2.50 -4.97
N SER A 149 9.12 2.80 -5.58
CA SER A 149 7.82 2.31 -5.15
C SER A 149 7.39 1.08 -5.94
N SER A 150 6.94 0.04 -5.24
CA SER A 150 6.25 -1.08 -5.89
C SER A 150 4.82 -0.77 -6.31
N ASN A 151 4.28 0.38 -5.90
CA ASN A 151 2.94 0.83 -6.26
C ASN A 151 2.97 1.34 -7.72
N PRO A 152 2.22 0.72 -8.65
CA PRO A 152 2.19 1.10 -10.05
C PRO A 152 1.55 2.48 -10.32
N ASP A 153 0.80 3.03 -9.36
CA ASP A 153 0.14 4.33 -9.49
C ASP A 153 1.05 5.50 -9.10
N VAL A 154 2.25 5.21 -8.58
CA VAL A 154 3.28 6.20 -8.25
C VAL A 154 4.18 6.40 -9.46
N PHE A 155 4.18 7.61 -10.03
CA PHE A 155 5.01 8.00 -11.19
C PHE A 155 5.26 6.87 -12.22
N PRO A 156 4.21 6.31 -12.85
CA PRO A 156 4.35 5.17 -13.76
C PRO A 156 5.27 5.46 -14.95
N THR A 157 5.33 6.72 -15.39
CA THR A 157 6.21 7.17 -16.48
C THR A 157 7.68 7.31 -16.06
N GLU A 158 7.96 7.37 -14.75
CA GLU A 158 9.31 7.48 -14.17
C GLU A 158 9.77 6.17 -13.52
N GLN A 159 9.19 5.04 -13.93
CA GLN A 159 9.52 3.71 -13.41
C GLN A 159 9.30 3.59 -11.90
N ASN A 160 8.27 4.28 -11.39
CA ASN A 160 7.89 4.32 -10.00
C ASN A 160 8.97 4.86 -9.05
N MET A 161 9.80 5.78 -9.56
CA MET A 161 10.83 6.44 -8.78
C MET A 161 10.34 7.76 -8.21
N ILE A 162 10.59 7.98 -6.91
CA ILE A 162 10.34 9.24 -6.23
C ILE A 162 11.69 9.92 -5.99
N HIS A 163 11.77 11.19 -6.38
CA HIS A 163 12.99 12.00 -6.30
C HIS A 163 13.01 12.83 -5.02
N ASP A 164 14.07 12.68 -4.22
CA ASP A 164 14.30 13.41 -2.97
C ASP A 164 13.03 13.58 -2.08
N PRO A 165 12.35 12.48 -1.69
CA PRO A 165 11.21 12.57 -0.78
C PRO A 165 11.66 12.79 0.67
N ILE A 166 10.78 13.38 1.47
CA ILE A 166 10.83 13.24 2.93
C ILE A 166 10.33 11.83 3.29
N ILE A 167 11.08 11.13 4.15
CA ILE A 167 10.85 9.72 4.47
C ILE A 167 10.65 9.57 5.97
N HIS A 168 9.49 9.07 6.39
CA HIS A 168 9.30 8.62 7.76
C HIS A 168 9.80 7.17 7.87
N VAL A 169 10.53 6.87 8.94
CA VAL A 169 10.99 5.49 9.20
C VAL A 169 10.12 4.87 10.28
N LYS A 170 9.24 3.94 9.88
CA LYS A 170 8.41 3.13 10.78
C LYS A 170 9.26 2.05 11.41
N THR A 171 9.36 2.06 12.73
CA THR A 171 9.98 0.97 13.51
C THR A 171 8.90 0.24 14.29
N GLU A 172 9.23 -0.92 14.85
CA GLU A 172 8.29 -1.64 15.73
C GLU A 172 7.98 -0.84 17.02
N GLU A 173 8.92 -0.03 17.51
CA GLU A 173 8.79 0.67 18.80
C GLU A 173 8.38 2.16 18.70
N ASN A 174 8.38 2.79 17.52
CA ASN A 174 8.03 4.22 17.42
C ASN A 174 6.54 4.51 17.19
N HIS A 175 5.73 3.47 16.97
CA HIS A 175 4.28 3.57 16.75
C HIS A 175 3.88 4.50 15.60
N LEU A 176 4.75 4.69 14.60
CA LEU A 176 4.48 5.52 13.44
C LEU A 176 3.52 4.83 12.49
N PHE A 177 2.29 5.35 12.32
CA PHE A 177 1.25 4.60 11.68
C PHE A 177 -0.09 5.32 11.24
N THR A 178 -0.58 5.09 9.98
CA THR A 178 -1.93 5.47 9.44
C THR A 178 -2.78 4.31 8.76
N TYR A 179 -2.23 3.33 8.00
CA TYR A 179 -2.83 1.96 7.69
C TYR A 179 -2.20 0.63 8.28
N ARG A 180 -2.58 0.13 9.49
CA ARG A 180 -1.68 -0.53 10.52
C ARG A 180 -0.77 -1.63 10.03
N SER A 181 -1.34 -2.51 9.22
CA SER A 181 -0.64 -3.65 8.65
C SER A 181 0.13 -3.35 7.36
N GLY A 182 -0.27 -2.31 6.61
CA GLY A 182 0.13 -2.10 5.22
C GLY A 182 -0.46 -3.12 4.24
N ILE A 183 -1.44 -3.93 4.67
CA ILE A 183 -2.10 -4.98 3.87
C ILE A 183 -3.57 -4.58 3.72
N LEU A 184 -3.92 -4.05 2.54
CA LEU A 184 -5.27 -3.55 2.26
C LEU A 184 -6.04 -4.47 1.30
N GLY A 185 -5.39 -5.52 0.79
CA GLY A 185 -5.95 -6.37 -0.27
C GLY A 185 -5.94 -5.71 -1.64
N GLY A 186 -5.26 -4.57 -1.78
CA GLY A 186 -5.05 -3.82 -3.02
C GLY A 186 -3.92 -4.41 -3.90
N GLY A 187 -3.24 -5.47 -3.44
CA GLY A 187 -2.25 -6.18 -4.23
C GLY A 187 -0.97 -5.37 -4.39
N LEU A 188 -0.65 -4.92 -5.61
CA LEU A 188 0.57 -4.13 -5.83
C LEU A 188 0.53 -2.78 -5.08
N ASN A 189 -0.66 -2.24 -4.84
CA ASN A 189 -0.87 -0.98 -4.13
C ASN A 189 -0.73 -1.12 -2.61
N ASP A 190 -0.73 -2.35 -2.07
CA ASP A 190 -0.50 -2.58 -0.63
C ASP A 190 0.89 -2.08 -0.23
N HIS A 191 1.03 -1.49 0.96
CA HIS A 191 2.31 -0.93 1.41
C HIS A 191 3.31 -2.00 1.81
N LEU A 192 2.84 -3.17 2.25
CA LEU A 192 3.68 -4.27 2.72
C LEU A 192 3.92 -5.33 1.64
N LYS A 193 5.18 -5.70 1.44
CA LYS A 193 5.62 -6.81 0.57
C LYS A 193 6.30 -7.90 1.40
N LEU A 194 5.83 -9.13 1.23
CA LEU A 194 6.31 -10.29 1.97
C LEU A 194 7.64 -10.79 1.42
N LYS A 195 8.61 -11.09 2.28
CA LYS A 195 9.77 -11.90 1.85
C LYS A 195 9.32 -13.34 1.60
N LEU A 196 9.52 -13.82 0.38
CA LEU A 196 9.17 -15.19 0.00
C LEU A 196 10.25 -16.17 0.45
N VAL A 197 9.82 -17.34 0.90
CA VAL A 197 10.68 -18.49 1.18
C VAL A 197 11.00 -19.16 -0.16
N ASP A 198 12.27 -19.19 -0.53
CA ASP A 198 12.76 -19.78 -1.79
C ASP A 198 12.00 -19.30 -3.04
N LYS A 199 11.47 -18.07 -3.00
CA LYS A 199 10.63 -17.49 -4.06
C LYS A 199 9.35 -18.30 -4.33
N ASP A 200 8.92 -19.14 -3.38
CA ASP A 200 7.75 -20.00 -3.48
C ASP A 200 6.61 -19.46 -2.59
N PRO A 201 5.53 -18.92 -3.19
CA PRO A 201 4.36 -18.45 -2.46
C PRO A 201 3.63 -19.50 -1.63
N ARG A 202 3.59 -20.76 -2.10
CA ARG A 202 2.90 -21.85 -1.39
C ARG A 202 3.69 -22.27 -0.16
N LEU A 203 5.00 -22.37 -0.30
CA LEU A 203 5.88 -22.63 0.85
C LEU A 203 5.79 -21.48 1.85
N THR A 204 5.83 -20.24 1.36
CA THR A 204 5.67 -19.05 2.20
C THR A 204 4.34 -19.08 2.97
N TYR A 205 3.21 -19.34 2.29
CA TYR A 205 1.91 -19.47 2.96
C TYR A 205 1.95 -20.52 4.06
N LYS A 206 2.49 -21.71 3.78
CA LYS A 206 2.55 -22.82 4.75
C LYS A 206 3.35 -22.44 6.00
N GLU A 207 4.41 -21.66 5.85
CA GLU A 207 5.18 -21.16 6.98
C GLU A 207 4.47 -20.06 7.77
N LEU A 208 3.65 -19.23 7.12
CA LEU A 208 2.89 -18.17 7.78
C LEU A 208 1.60 -18.69 8.45
N GLN A 209 1.11 -19.86 8.05
CA GLN A 209 -0.15 -20.44 8.52
C GLN A 209 -0.29 -20.48 10.06
N PRO A 210 0.73 -20.90 10.84
CA PRO A 210 0.60 -20.90 12.31
C PRO A 210 0.34 -19.52 12.90
N GLU A 211 0.89 -18.46 12.31
CA GLU A 211 0.62 -17.09 12.77
C GLU A 211 -0.75 -16.61 12.30
N PHE A 212 -1.22 -17.03 11.12
CA PHE A 212 -2.60 -16.76 10.70
C PHE A 212 -3.61 -17.38 11.68
N ASP A 213 -3.40 -18.63 12.08
CA ASP A 213 -4.23 -19.34 13.06
C ASP A 213 -4.16 -18.63 14.43
N ARG A 214 -2.95 -18.22 14.86
CA ARG A 214 -2.73 -17.52 16.12
C ARG A 214 -3.48 -16.19 16.22
N HIS A 215 -3.50 -15.44 15.11
CA HIS A 215 -4.16 -14.15 15.03
C HIS A 215 -5.62 -14.23 14.55
N GLN A 216 -6.16 -15.44 14.35
CA GLN A 216 -7.55 -15.70 13.94
C GLN A 216 -7.93 -15.01 12.61
N ILE A 217 -7.01 -15.03 11.65
CA ILE A 217 -7.16 -14.46 10.30
C ILE A 217 -7.10 -15.51 9.19
N ASP A 218 -7.05 -16.79 9.55
CA ASP A 218 -7.02 -17.94 8.64
C ASP A 218 -8.28 -18.03 7.77
N ASP A 219 -9.44 -17.68 8.33
CA ASP A 219 -10.71 -17.61 7.57
C ASP A 219 -10.66 -16.56 6.44
N GLN A 220 -9.85 -15.51 6.62
CA GLN A 220 -9.67 -14.42 5.65
C GLN A 220 -8.50 -14.70 4.69
N ILE A 221 -7.47 -15.40 5.13
CA ILE A 221 -6.26 -15.66 4.36
C ILE A 221 -6.28 -17.11 3.86
N LYS A 222 -6.70 -17.30 2.61
CA LYS A 222 -6.82 -18.62 1.99
C LYS A 222 -5.45 -19.10 1.50
N GLN A 223 -5.30 -20.42 1.30
CA GLN A 223 -4.06 -21.04 0.82
C GLN A 223 -3.44 -20.42 -0.44
N ASN A 224 -4.25 -19.77 -1.27
CA ASN A 224 -3.81 -19.08 -2.47
C ASN A 224 -3.79 -17.56 -2.31
N SER A 225 -3.61 -17.03 -1.10
CA SER A 225 -3.55 -15.59 -0.82
C SER A 225 -2.13 -15.01 -0.91
N VAL A 226 -1.10 -15.85 -1.09
CA VAL A 226 0.27 -15.37 -1.31
C VAL A 226 0.62 -15.47 -2.79
N PHE A 227 1.17 -14.40 -3.36
CA PHE A 227 1.51 -14.32 -4.77
C PHE A 227 2.91 -13.75 -4.99
N THR A 228 3.60 -14.22 -6.03
CA THR A 228 4.66 -13.41 -6.65
C THR A 228 4.03 -12.25 -7.43
N PHE A 229 4.82 -11.21 -7.68
CA PHE A 229 4.40 -10.08 -8.52
C PHE A 229 3.96 -10.54 -9.92
N SER A 230 4.72 -11.45 -10.53
CA SER A 230 4.43 -11.98 -11.87
C SER A 230 3.10 -12.75 -11.94
N GLN A 231 2.81 -13.55 -10.91
CA GLN A 231 1.55 -14.29 -10.80
C GLN A 231 0.37 -13.33 -10.62
N PHE A 232 0.51 -12.34 -9.74
CA PHE A 232 -0.52 -11.34 -9.50
C PHE A 232 -0.85 -10.55 -10.78
N LEU A 233 0.17 -10.01 -11.45
CA LEU A 233 0.01 -9.28 -12.72
C LEU A 233 -0.65 -10.15 -13.79
N SER A 234 -0.24 -11.42 -13.90
CA SER A 234 -0.84 -12.35 -14.86
C SER A 234 -2.33 -12.59 -14.58
N GLN A 235 -2.71 -12.69 -13.30
CA GLN A 235 -4.10 -12.85 -12.89
C GLN A 235 -4.93 -11.59 -13.15
N GLU A 236 -4.41 -10.41 -12.84
CA GLU A 236 -5.08 -9.14 -13.12
C GLU A 236 -5.29 -8.92 -14.62
N VAL A 237 -4.28 -9.20 -15.45
CA VAL A 237 -4.43 -9.14 -16.91
C VAL A 237 -5.48 -10.13 -17.41
N ALA A 238 -5.51 -11.35 -16.86
CA ALA A 238 -6.53 -12.34 -17.22
C ALA A 238 -7.94 -11.88 -16.81
N ARG A 239 -8.09 -11.30 -15.61
CA ARG A 239 -9.33 -10.76 -15.07
C ARG A 239 -9.84 -9.58 -15.91
N LEU A 240 -8.96 -8.65 -16.28
CA LEU A 240 -9.28 -7.53 -17.17
C LEU A 240 -9.74 -8.02 -18.54
N LYS A 241 -9.05 -8.98 -19.14
CA LYS A 241 -9.45 -9.58 -20.43
C LYS A 241 -10.83 -10.24 -20.33
N ALA A 242 -11.11 -10.97 -19.25
CA ALA A 242 -12.41 -11.58 -19.02
C ALA A 242 -13.51 -10.53 -18.85
N SER A 243 -13.26 -9.47 -18.07
CA SER A 243 -14.18 -8.35 -17.88
C SER A 243 -14.54 -7.66 -19.19
N ILE A 244 -13.54 -7.33 -20.02
CA ILE A 244 -13.74 -6.74 -21.35
C ILE A 244 -14.60 -7.65 -22.23
N ARG A 245 -14.33 -8.96 -22.26
CA ARG A 245 -15.13 -9.93 -23.03
C ARG A 245 -16.59 -9.96 -22.57
N THR A 246 -16.83 -10.00 -21.26
CA THR A 246 -18.18 -9.99 -20.70
C THR A 246 -18.92 -8.70 -21.04
N SER A 247 -18.26 -7.55 -20.91
CA SER A 247 -18.85 -6.25 -21.29
C SER A 247 -19.20 -6.20 -22.78
N LEU A 248 -18.32 -6.69 -23.66
CA LEU A 248 -18.60 -6.79 -25.10
C LEU A 248 -19.79 -7.71 -25.39
N LEU A 249 -19.88 -8.86 -24.74
CA LEU A 249 -21.02 -9.79 -24.89
C LEU A 249 -22.34 -9.16 -24.42
N SER A 250 -22.32 -8.43 -23.31
CA SER A 250 -23.48 -7.69 -22.81
C SER A 250 -23.94 -6.61 -23.79
N MET A 251 -23.01 -5.83 -24.36
CA MET A 251 -23.32 -4.83 -25.40
C MET A 251 -23.89 -5.48 -26.67
N LEU A 252 -23.32 -6.61 -27.12
CA LEU A 252 -23.86 -7.38 -28.26
C LEU A 252 -25.26 -7.93 -27.96
N GLY A 253 -25.51 -8.42 -26.74
CA GLY A 253 -26.83 -8.86 -26.31
C GLY A 253 -27.88 -7.74 -26.30
N LEU A 254 -27.50 -6.55 -25.81
CA LEU A 254 -28.35 -5.35 -25.83
C LEU A 254 -28.63 -4.87 -27.26
N SER A 255 -27.62 -4.84 -28.13
CA SER A 255 -27.79 -4.44 -29.54
C SER A 255 -28.70 -5.40 -30.33
N LYS A 256 -28.62 -6.72 -30.07
CA LYS A 256 -29.56 -7.70 -30.65
C LYS A 256 -30.99 -7.48 -30.15
N ARG A 257 -31.20 -7.12 -28.88
CA ARG A 257 -32.54 -6.79 -28.36
C ARG A 257 -33.13 -5.54 -29.02
N ILE A 258 -32.32 -4.52 -29.29
CA ILE A 258 -32.74 -3.29 -29.99
C ILE A 258 -33.10 -3.59 -31.45
N CYS A 259 -32.27 -4.36 -32.18
CA CYS A 259 -32.55 -4.73 -33.58
C CYS A 259 -33.78 -5.64 -33.75
N VAL A 260 -34.14 -6.43 -32.74
CA VAL A 260 -35.36 -7.26 -32.78
C VAL A 260 -36.62 -6.42 -32.52
N PHE A 261 -36.54 -5.36 -31.71
CA PHE A 261 -37.65 -4.45 -31.47
C PHE A 261 -37.99 -3.57 -32.69
N ASP A 262 -36.99 -3.16 -33.48
CA ASP A 262 -37.23 -2.35 -34.70
C ASP A 262 -37.85 -3.13 -35.87
N ARG A 263 -37.83 -4.48 -35.84
CA ARG A 263 -38.51 -5.32 -36.86
C ARG A 263 -39.99 -5.59 -36.56
N ALA A 264 -40.53 -5.07 -35.47
CA ALA A 264 -41.93 -5.23 -35.07
C ALA A 264 -42.72 -3.91 -35.22
N LYS A 265 -42.91 -3.44 -36.45
CA LYS A 265 -44.00 -2.50 -36.80
C LYS A 265 -44.77 -3.05 -38.00
N PRO A 266 -46.03 -3.51 -37.83
CA PRO A 266 -46.89 -3.78 -38.97
C PRO A 266 -47.35 -2.46 -39.60
N ILE A 267 -47.25 -2.41 -40.93
CA ILE A 267 -47.78 -1.36 -41.79
C ILE A 267 -49.31 -1.36 -41.63
N ASN A 268 -49.87 -0.23 -41.18
CA ASN A 268 -51.30 0.04 -41.29
C ASN A 268 -51.65 0.29 -42.75
N SER A 269 -52.50 -0.57 -43.34
CA SER A 269 -53.31 -0.23 -44.51
C SER A 269 -54.76 -0.12 -44.07
N PHE A 270 -55.27 1.12 -44.05
CA PHE A 270 -56.68 1.46 -43.94
C PHE A 270 -57.46 1.00 -45.17
N PRO A 271 -58.78 0.82 -45.04
CA PRO A 271 -59.71 1.58 -45.86
C PRO A 271 -60.42 2.67 -45.06
#